data_AF-A0A8J4SGS0-F1
#
_entry.id   AF-A0A8J4SGS0-F1
#
_cell.length_a   1.000
_cell.length_b   1.000
_cell.length_c   1.000
_cell.angle_alpha   90.00
_cell.angle_beta   90.00
_cell.angle_gamma   90.00
#
_symmetry.space_group_name_H-M   'P 1'
#
loop_
_entity.id
_entity.type
_entity.pdbx_description
1 polymer ?
#
loop_
_entity_poly.entity_id
_entity_poly.type
_entity_poly.pdbx_seq_one_letter_code
_entity_poly.pdbx_strand_id
1 'polypeptide(L)'
;MDRGRKAIPTLNKHTDSKYYQKCQEIHRAKLYSIKSSIDNSEPHRPTHLRKNLKKEQMKEERYAAIERENRILLEKMSTIMQGESIDNKNQSLTYSHSLNKEQRKRELQKITSENQAILRRIQMREPTYDHMQWEEDAKKNERYAANIREYPLTGKDYY
;
A
#
# COMPACT_ATOMS: atom_id res chain seq x y z
N MET A 1 -46.80 6.76 -21.21
CA MET A 1 -48.28 6.72 -21.28
C MET A 1 -48.69 5.98 -22.54
N ASP A 2 -49.51 4.94 -22.40
CA ASP A 2 -49.93 4.00 -23.43
C ASP A 2 -51.00 4.60 -24.36
N ARG A 3 -50.56 5.35 -25.38
CA ARG A 3 -51.46 6.02 -26.35
C ARG A 3 -52.09 5.03 -27.34
N GLY A 4 -51.42 3.92 -27.65
CA GLY A 4 -51.90 2.92 -28.61
C GLY A 4 -53.13 2.16 -28.12
N ARG A 5 -53.18 1.83 -26.84
CA ARG A 5 -54.32 1.10 -26.25
C ARG A 5 -55.64 1.87 -26.32
N LYS A 6 -55.62 3.19 -26.10
CA LYS A 6 -56.84 4.02 -26.10
C LYS A 6 -57.52 4.10 -27.48
N ALA A 7 -56.82 3.74 -28.56
CA ALA A 7 -57.34 3.71 -29.92
C ALA A 7 -58.03 2.39 -30.28
N ILE A 8 -57.90 1.34 -29.45
CA ILE A 8 -58.51 0.03 -29.71
C ILE A 8 -59.98 0.06 -29.27
N PRO A 9 -60.93 -0.29 -30.15
CA PRO A 9 -62.34 -0.32 -29.80
C PRO A 9 -62.60 -1.43 -28.78
N THR A 10 -63.23 -1.08 -27.65
CA THR A 10 -63.60 -2.02 -26.59
C THR A 10 -65.07 -1.87 -26.28
N LEU A 11 -65.75 -2.99 -25.99
CA LEU A 11 -67.18 -3.00 -25.64
C LEU A 11 -67.47 -2.16 -24.39
N ASN A 12 -66.64 -2.30 -23.35
CA ASN A 12 -66.77 -1.56 -22.10
C ASN A 12 -65.39 -1.09 -21.60
N LYS A 13 -65.20 0.23 -21.60
CA LYS A 13 -63.94 0.89 -21.24
C LYS A 13 -63.54 0.66 -19.77
N HIS A 14 -64.52 0.52 -18.86
CA HIS A 14 -64.25 0.32 -17.44
C HIS A 14 -63.71 -1.08 -17.16
N THR A 15 -64.32 -2.10 -17.75
CA THR A 15 -63.87 -3.49 -17.59
C THR A 15 -62.52 -3.70 -18.24
N ASP A 16 -62.30 -3.12 -19.43
CA ASP A 16 -61.01 -3.16 -20.10
C ASP A 16 -59.91 -2.49 -19.27
N SER A 17 -60.16 -1.28 -18.74
CA SER A 17 -59.19 -0.56 -17.88
C SER A 17 -58.78 -1.39 -16.66
N LYS A 18 -59.75 -2.00 -15.96
CA LYS A 18 -59.48 -2.87 -14.81
C LYS A 18 -58.67 -4.11 -15.19
N TYR A 19 -59.02 -4.77 -16.29
CA TYR A 19 -58.31 -5.96 -16.77
C TYR A 19 -56.83 -5.66 -17.03
N TYR A 20 -56.53 -4.56 -17.72
CA TYR A 20 -55.16 -4.19 -18.00
C TYR A 20 -54.38 -3.76 -16.76
N GLN A 21 -55.00 -3.03 -15.83
CA GLN A 21 -54.36 -2.72 -14.55
C GLN A 21 -53.94 -4.02 -13.84
N LYS A 22 -54.82 -5.02 -13.83
CA LYS A 22 -54.51 -6.34 -13.29
C LYS A 22 -53.36 -7.03 -14.03
N CYS A 23 -53.34 -6.97 -15.36
CA CYS A 23 -52.23 -7.51 -16.16
C CYS A 23 -50.90 -6.81 -15.84
N GLN A 24 -50.90 -5.48 -15.67
CA GLN A 24 -49.71 -4.72 -15.29
C GLN A 24 -49.23 -5.07 -13.88
N GLU A 25 -50.15 -5.22 -12.92
CA GLU A 25 -49.82 -5.68 -11.56
C GLU A 25 -49.16 -7.07 -11.59
N ILE A 26 -49.74 -8.02 -12.33
CA ILE A 26 -49.18 -9.36 -12.50
C ILE A 26 -47.80 -9.29 -13.16
N HIS A 27 -47.65 -8.47 -14.21
CA HIS A 27 -46.38 -8.30 -14.91
C HIS A 27 -45.30 -7.73 -13.97
N ARG A 28 -45.62 -6.69 -13.20
CA ARG A 28 -44.70 -6.11 -12.20
C ARG A 28 -44.34 -7.13 -11.13
N ALA A 29 -45.31 -7.87 -10.60
CA ALA A 29 -45.04 -8.92 -9.61
C ALA A 29 -44.09 -9.99 -10.17
N LYS A 30 -44.29 -10.41 -11.43
CA LYS A 30 -43.39 -11.34 -12.12
C LYS A 30 -41.98 -10.77 -12.28
N LEU A 31 -41.85 -9.51 -12.70
CA LEU A 31 -40.54 -8.83 -12.81
C LEU A 31 -39.81 -8.75 -11.47
N TYR A 32 -40.52 -8.52 -10.36
CA TYR A 32 -39.90 -8.53 -9.03
C TYR A 32 -39.51 -9.94 -8.55
N SER A 33 -40.25 -10.96 -8.95
CA SER A 33 -40.00 -12.35 -8.53
C SER A 33 -38.98 -13.10 -9.40
N ILE A 34 -38.64 -12.57 -10.58
CA ILE A 34 -37.77 -13.27 -11.52
C ILE A 34 -36.36 -13.32 -10.95
N LYS A 35 -35.79 -14.52 -10.85
CA LYS A 35 -34.39 -14.70 -10.45
C LYS A 35 -33.49 -14.48 -11.65
N SER A 36 -32.27 -13.97 -11.43
CA SER A 36 -31.26 -13.95 -12.48
C SER A 36 -30.92 -15.39 -12.88
N SER A 37 -30.88 -15.66 -14.19
CA SER A 37 -30.50 -16.97 -14.72
C SER A 37 -28.99 -17.16 -14.83
N ILE A 38 -28.23 -16.08 -14.60
CA ILE A 38 -26.78 -16.05 -14.65
C ILE A 38 -26.26 -15.57 -13.30
N ASP A 39 -25.15 -16.16 -12.89
CA ASP A 39 -24.38 -15.65 -11.75
C ASP A 39 -23.70 -14.35 -12.17
N ASN A 40 -23.99 -13.28 -11.44
CA ASN A 40 -23.39 -11.95 -11.60
C ASN A 40 -22.52 -11.58 -10.40
N SER A 41 -22.21 -12.55 -9.53
CA SER A 41 -21.31 -12.36 -8.40
C SER A 41 -19.89 -12.09 -8.88
N GLU A 42 -19.15 -11.32 -8.10
CA GLU A 42 -17.75 -11.06 -8.42
C GLU A 42 -16.93 -12.36 -8.39
N PRO A 43 -16.08 -12.62 -9.41
CA PRO A 43 -15.23 -13.80 -9.40
C PRO A 43 -14.23 -13.75 -8.25
N HIS A 44 -13.87 -14.93 -7.74
CA HIS A 44 -12.88 -15.06 -6.67
C HIS A 44 -11.55 -14.39 -7.05
N ARG A 45 -11.14 -13.40 -6.26
CA ARG A 45 -9.82 -12.76 -6.39
C ARG A 45 -8.78 -13.50 -5.55
N PRO A 46 -7.79 -14.18 -6.16
CA PRO A 46 -6.78 -14.88 -5.39
C PRO A 46 -5.87 -13.91 -4.63
N THR A 47 -5.42 -14.35 -3.46
CA THR A 47 -4.68 -13.52 -2.49
C THR A 47 -3.34 -12.99 -3.02
N HIS A 48 -2.68 -13.73 -3.92
CA HIS A 48 -1.39 -13.36 -4.49
C HIS A 48 -1.46 -12.13 -5.42
N LEU A 49 -2.64 -11.76 -5.91
CA LEU A 49 -2.85 -10.51 -6.65
C LEU A 49 -2.86 -9.29 -5.72
N ARG A 50 -3.22 -9.47 -4.44
CA ARG A 50 -3.23 -8.40 -3.43
C ARG A 50 -1.88 -8.25 -2.73
N LYS A 51 -1.18 -9.36 -2.52
CA LYS A 51 0.09 -9.39 -1.77
C LYS A 51 1.13 -10.27 -2.46
N ASN A 52 2.33 -9.72 -2.65
CA ASN A 52 3.48 -10.47 -3.12
C ASN A 52 4.28 -11.03 -1.94
N LEU A 53 3.80 -12.14 -1.38
CA LEU A 53 4.38 -12.77 -0.19
C LEU A 53 5.85 -13.18 -0.38
N LYS A 54 6.23 -13.62 -1.58
CA LYS A 54 7.63 -13.97 -1.88
C LYS A 54 8.56 -12.75 -1.81
N LYS A 55 8.10 -11.59 -2.27
CA LYS A 55 8.87 -10.34 -2.17
C LYS A 55 9.05 -9.91 -0.71
N GLU A 56 8.03 -10.09 0.11
CA GLU A 56 8.07 -9.79 1.54
C GLU A 56 9.05 -10.72 2.26
N GLN A 57 8.93 -12.03 2.01
CA GLN A 57 9.87 -13.04 2.51
C GLN A 57 11.33 -12.72 2.14
N MET A 58 11.62 -12.43 0.86
CA MET A 58 13.00 -12.12 0.45
C MET A 58 13.57 -10.86 1.13
N LYS A 59 12.71 -9.88 1.45
CA LYS A 59 13.14 -8.70 2.22
C LYS A 59 13.49 -9.08 3.65
N GLU A 60 12.65 -9.88 4.30
CA GLU A 60 12.86 -10.34 5.67
C GLU A 60 14.13 -11.18 5.78
N GLU A 61 14.34 -12.13 4.86
CA GLU A 61 15.56 -12.93 4.78
C GLU A 61 16.81 -12.05 4.60
N ARG A 62 16.73 -11.02 3.74
CA ARG A 62 17.83 -10.07 3.55
C ARG A 62 18.12 -9.26 4.81
N TYR A 63 17.08 -8.77 5.51
CA TYR A 63 17.28 -8.04 6.76
C TYR A 63 17.90 -8.91 7.85
N ALA A 64 17.43 -10.15 8.00
CA ALA A 64 17.99 -11.11 8.94
C ALA A 64 19.46 -11.44 8.63
N ALA A 65 19.85 -11.51 7.36
CA ALA A 65 21.24 -11.70 6.96
C ALA A 65 22.12 -10.51 7.37
N ILE A 66 21.67 -9.28 7.05
CA ILE A 66 22.37 -8.04 7.43
C ILE A 66 22.54 -7.94 8.95
N GLU A 67 21.49 -8.23 9.71
CA GLU A 67 21.51 -8.15 11.18
C GLU A 67 22.48 -9.18 11.78
N ARG A 68 22.50 -10.40 11.26
CA ARG A 68 23.45 -11.43 11.68
C ARG A 68 24.90 -11.01 11.41
N GLU A 69 25.18 -10.47 10.23
CA GLU A 69 26.52 -9.98 9.87
C GLU A 69 26.96 -8.82 10.76
N ASN A 70 26.07 -7.85 11.01
CA ASN A 70 26.31 -6.74 11.93
C ASN A 70 26.63 -7.23 13.35
N ARG A 71 25.89 -8.23 13.85
CA ARG A 71 26.14 -8.83 15.16
C ARG A 71 27.53 -9.46 15.24
N ILE A 72 27.90 -10.27 14.25
CA ILE A 72 29.22 -10.93 14.19
C ILE A 72 30.34 -9.87 14.12
N LEU A 73 30.15 -8.81 13.35
CA LEU A 73 31.12 -7.73 13.24
C LEU A 73 31.33 -7.02 14.58
N LEU A 74 30.24 -6.66 15.26
CA LEU A 74 30.30 -6.00 16.57
C LEU A 74 30.93 -6.89 17.65
N GLU A 75 30.62 -8.18 17.65
CA GLU A 75 31.24 -9.15 18.56
C GLU A 75 32.75 -9.22 18.34
N LYS A 76 33.20 -9.35 17.08
CA LYS A 76 34.63 -9.34 16.74
C LYS A 76 35.32 -8.04 17.15
N MET A 77 34.68 -6.89 16.90
CA MET A 77 35.20 -5.59 17.33
C MET A 77 35.32 -5.53 18.86
N SER A 78 34.30 -5.99 19.59
CA SER A 78 34.32 -6.04 21.05
C SER A 78 35.46 -6.91 21.58
N THR A 79 35.65 -8.10 21.01
CA THR A 79 36.76 -9.00 21.39
C THR A 79 38.12 -8.36 21.15
N ILE A 80 38.31 -7.68 20.01
CA ILE A 80 39.55 -6.95 19.70
C ILE A 80 39.75 -5.77 20.66
N MET A 81 38.68 -5.05 21.01
CA MET A 81 38.75 -3.91 21.92
C MET A 81 39.02 -4.31 23.38
N GLN A 82 38.50 -5.46 23.82
CA GLN A 82 38.69 -5.99 25.17
C GLN A 82 40.00 -6.77 25.34
N GLY A 83 40.50 -7.39 24.28
CA GLY A 83 41.75 -8.13 24.31
C GLY A 83 42.96 -7.19 24.42
N GLU A 84 43.73 -7.31 25.49
CA GLU A 84 45.11 -6.80 25.51
C GLU A 84 45.94 -7.64 24.53
N SER A 85 46.18 -7.12 23.33
CA SER A 85 46.82 -7.86 22.23
C SER A 85 48.33 -8.09 22.40
N ILE A 86 48.93 -7.68 23.52
CA ILE A 86 50.37 -7.72 23.74
C ILE A 86 50.66 -8.18 25.17
N ASP A 87 51.22 -9.38 25.30
CA ASP A 87 51.76 -9.97 26.54
C ASP A 87 53.07 -9.30 26.98
N ASN A 88 53.76 -8.64 26.05
CA ASN A 88 55.01 -7.94 26.28
C ASN A 88 54.79 -6.44 26.61
N LYS A 89 54.34 -6.15 27.85
CA LYS A 89 54.22 -4.78 28.35
C LYS A 89 55.61 -4.20 28.64
N ASN A 90 56.24 -3.62 27.64
CA ASN A 90 57.50 -2.90 27.81
C ASN A 90 57.25 -1.58 28.57
N GLN A 91 57.64 -1.51 29.84
CA GLN A 91 57.44 -0.35 30.72
C GLN A 91 58.18 0.92 30.25
N SER A 92 59.08 0.79 29.27
CA SER A 92 59.80 1.90 28.60
C SER A 92 58.94 2.67 27.57
N LEU A 93 57.73 2.19 27.23
CA LEU A 93 56.85 2.83 26.24
C LEU A 93 56.18 4.13 26.71
N THR A 94 56.44 4.63 27.92
CA THR A 94 55.89 5.88 28.46
C THR A 94 56.15 7.10 27.56
N TYR A 95 57.20 7.05 26.72
CA TYR A 95 57.56 8.10 25.78
C TYR A 95 57.40 7.72 24.29
N SER A 96 56.84 6.55 24.01
CA SER A 96 56.60 6.08 22.65
C SER A 96 55.27 6.63 22.12
N HIS A 97 55.33 7.77 21.43
CA HIS A 97 54.20 8.26 20.67
C HIS A 97 54.06 7.43 19.37
N SER A 98 52.88 6.86 19.13
CA SER A 98 52.58 6.24 17.84
C SER A 98 52.76 7.28 16.73
N LEU A 99 53.69 7.04 15.81
CA LEU A 99 53.95 7.89 14.64
C LEU A 99 52.67 8.15 13.82
N ASN A 100 51.72 7.21 13.86
CA ASN A 100 50.45 7.28 13.13
C ASN A 100 49.32 7.97 13.91
N LYS A 101 49.57 8.46 15.14
CA LYS A 101 48.53 9.07 15.99
C LYS A 101 47.87 10.27 15.31
N GLU A 102 48.67 11.12 14.67
CA GLU A 102 48.16 12.31 14.00
C GLU A 102 47.38 11.95 12.73
N GLN A 103 47.87 11.01 11.93
CA GLN A 103 47.16 10.49 10.77
C GLN A 103 45.81 9.88 11.16
N ARG A 104 45.79 9.01 12.18
CA ARG A 104 44.56 8.40 12.70
C ARG A 104 43.56 9.45 13.21
N LYS A 105 44.04 10.52 13.85
CA LYS A 105 43.21 11.64 14.29
C LYS A 105 42.58 12.38 13.10
N ARG A 106 43.37 12.72 12.07
CA ARG A 106 42.86 13.39 10.85
C ARG A 106 41.83 12.52 10.13
N GLU A 107 42.08 11.21 10.04
CA GLU A 107 41.18 10.27 9.39
C GLU A 107 39.86 10.12 10.15
N LEU A 108 39.91 10.03 11.49
CA LEU A 108 38.71 10.04 12.33
C LEU A 108 37.90 11.33 12.15
N GLN A 109 38.56 12.49 12.11
CA GLN A 109 37.91 13.77 11.85
C GLN A 109 37.24 13.81 10.47
N LYS A 110 37.93 13.32 9.43
CA LYS A 110 37.39 13.22 8.08
C LYS A 110 36.12 12.35 8.05
N ILE A 111 36.20 11.13 8.56
CA ILE A 111 35.05 10.19 8.62
C ILE A 111 33.87 10.82 9.37
N THR A 112 34.14 11.48 10.49
CA THR A 112 33.10 12.13 11.29
C THR A 112 32.42 13.25 10.51
N SER A 113 33.18 14.08 9.80
CA SER A 113 32.65 15.16 8.97
C SER A 113 31.80 14.64 7.79
N GLU A 114 32.25 13.56 7.15
CA GLU A 114 31.52 12.92 6.05
C GLU A 114 30.21 12.30 6.54
N ASN A 115 30.23 11.61 7.68
CA ASN A 115 29.04 11.05 8.31
C ASN A 115 28.02 12.14 8.67
N GLN A 116 28.47 13.28 9.21
CA GLN A 116 27.59 14.43 9.48
C GLN A 116 27.01 15.02 8.19
N ALA A 117 27.77 15.09 7.10
CA ALA A 117 27.28 15.56 5.81
C ALA A 117 26.25 14.60 5.18
N ILE A 118 26.41 13.29 5.37
CA ILE A 118 25.41 12.29 4.96
C ILE A 118 24.14 12.45 5.80
N LEU A 119 24.27 12.54 7.13
CA LEU A 119 23.13 12.71 8.03
C LEU A 119 22.31 13.95 7.68
N ARG A 120 22.97 15.10 7.45
CA ARG A 120 22.30 16.33 7.01
C ARG A 120 21.56 16.15 5.70
N ARG A 121 22.17 15.48 4.71
CA ARG A 121 21.51 15.20 3.42
C ARG A 121 20.27 14.32 3.60
N ILE A 122 20.31 13.32 4.48
CA ILE A 122 19.15 12.47 4.77
C ILE A 122 18.04 13.29 5.44
N GLN A 123 18.38 14.10 6.44
CA GLN A 123 17.40 14.88 7.21
C GLN A 123 16.78 16.03 6.41
N MET A 124 17.57 16.69 5.55
CA MET A 124 17.09 17.81 4.72
C MET A 124 16.38 17.33 3.45
N ARG A 125 16.46 16.04 3.10
CA ARG A 125 15.80 15.52 1.91
C ARG A 125 14.29 15.55 2.13
N GLU A 126 13.61 16.42 1.39
CA GLU A 126 12.15 16.42 1.37
C GLU A 126 11.60 15.09 0.82
N PRO A 127 10.48 14.59 1.39
CA PRO A 127 9.79 13.43 0.86
C PRO A 127 9.40 13.66 -0.61
N THR A 128 9.69 12.69 -1.48
CA THR A 128 9.30 12.75 -2.90
C THR A 128 7.78 12.70 -3.11
N TYR A 129 7.05 12.21 -2.11
CA TYR A 129 5.61 12.01 -2.16
C TYR A 129 4.93 12.84 -1.07
N ASP A 130 4.05 13.75 -1.47
CA ASP A 130 3.20 14.48 -0.55
C ASP A 130 1.89 13.71 -0.34
N HIS A 131 1.79 13.05 0.81
CA HIS A 131 0.59 12.32 1.23
C HIS A 131 -0.68 13.19 1.27
N MET A 132 -0.56 14.49 1.56
CA MET A 132 -1.71 15.40 1.59
C MET A 132 -2.20 15.66 0.16
N GLN A 133 -1.27 15.93 -0.76
CA GLN A 133 -1.57 16.07 -2.19
C GLN A 133 -2.19 14.78 -2.75
N TRP A 134 -1.67 13.61 -2.37
CA TRP A 134 -2.21 12.33 -2.80
C TRP A 134 -3.64 12.09 -2.31
N GLU A 135 -3.96 12.51 -1.08
CA GLU A 135 -5.32 12.41 -0.54
C GLU A 135 -6.29 13.34 -1.30
N GLU A 136 -5.85 14.56 -1.61
CA GLU A 136 -6.63 15.50 -2.41
C GLU A 136 -6.86 14.98 -3.83
N ASP A 137 -5.82 14.44 -4.47
CA ASP A 137 -5.90 13.88 -5.81
C ASP A 137 -6.77 12.61 -5.83
N ALA A 138 -6.76 11.81 -4.76
CA ALA A 138 -7.68 10.69 -4.58
C ALA A 138 -9.14 11.17 -4.53
N LYS A 139 -9.44 12.22 -3.76
CA LYS A 139 -10.79 12.83 -3.70
C LYS A 139 -11.22 13.41 -5.05
N LYS A 140 -10.32 14.08 -5.77
CA LYS A 140 -10.59 14.58 -7.13
C LYS A 140 -10.88 13.43 -8.10
N ASN A 141 -10.07 12.38 -8.06
CA ASN A 141 -10.27 11.19 -8.88
C ASN A 141 -11.58 10.48 -8.56
N GLU A 142 -11.97 10.39 -7.29
CA GLU A 142 -13.27 9.84 -6.88
C GLU A 142 -14.42 10.65 -7.48
N ARG A 143 -14.32 11.98 -7.44
CA ARG A 143 -15.30 12.87 -8.07
C ARG A 143 -15.33 12.74 -9.59
N TYR A 144 -14.17 12.65 -10.24
CA TYR A 144 -14.12 12.39 -11.68
C TYR A 144 -14.76 11.05 -11.99
N ALA A 145 -14.36 9.97 -11.32
CA ALA A 145 -14.94 8.64 -11.47
C ALA A 145 -16.47 8.66 -11.29
N ALA A 146 -16.99 9.38 -10.30
CA ALA A 146 -18.43 9.55 -10.10
C ALA A 146 -19.13 10.27 -11.28
N ASN A 147 -18.48 11.26 -11.90
CA ASN A 147 -19.03 12.02 -13.03
C ASN A 147 -19.04 11.24 -14.35
N ILE A 148 -18.01 10.41 -14.59
CA ILE A 148 -17.90 9.57 -15.81
C ILE A 148 -18.54 8.19 -15.65
N ARG A 149 -19.04 7.83 -14.46
CA ARG A 149 -19.71 6.54 -14.30
C ARG A 149 -21.04 6.52 -15.06
N GLU A 150 -21.25 5.45 -15.81
CA GLU A 150 -22.49 5.20 -16.53
C GLU A 150 -23.60 4.65 -15.62
N TYR A 151 -23.23 3.93 -14.55
CA TYR A 151 -24.15 3.23 -13.65
C TYR A 151 -24.01 3.70 -12.20
N PRO A 152 -25.12 3.85 -11.44
CA PRO A 152 -25.04 4.32 -10.06
C PRO A 152 -24.38 3.32 -9.09
N LEU A 153 -23.48 3.80 -8.21
CA LEU A 153 -22.93 3.04 -7.08
C LEU A 153 -24.10 2.52 -6.27
N THR A 154 -24.25 1.20 -6.28
CA THR A 154 -25.21 0.53 -5.41
C THR A 154 -24.45 0.16 -4.13
N GLY A 155 -25.11 0.21 -2.97
CA GLY A 155 -24.47 0.08 -1.66
C GLY A 155 -23.69 -1.21 -1.37
N LYS A 156 -23.47 -2.07 -2.37
CA LYS A 156 -22.59 -3.24 -2.34
C LYS A 156 -21.14 -2.95 -2.75
N ASP A 157 -20.85 -1.77 -3.32
CA ASP A 157 -19.54 -1.43 -3.90
C ASP A 157 -18.53 -0.86 -2.87
N TYR A 158 -18.90 -0.81 -1.59
CA TYR A 158 -18.06 -0.35 -0.47
C TYR A 158 -17.50 -1.52 0.34
N TYR A 159 -16.69 -2.41 -0.25
CA TYR A 159 -15.86 -3.39 0.48
C TYR A 159 -14.55 -3.69 -0.25
#